data_AF-Q74ZD4-F1
#
_entry.id   AF-Q74ZD4-F1
#
_cell.length_a   1.000
_cell.length_b   1.000
_cell.length_c   1.000
_cell.angle_alpha   90.00
_cell.angle_beta   90.00
_cell.angle_gamma   90.00
#
_symmetry.space_group_name_H-M   'P 1'
#
loop_
_entity.id
_entity.type
_entity.pdbx_description
1 polymer ?
#
loop_
_entity_poly.entity_id
_entity_poly.type
_entity_poly.pdbx_seq_one_letter_code
_entity_poly.pdbx_strand_id
1 'polypeptide(L)'
;MVADEKLAPVMDRFTEKVKEGEYYEAHQTLRTVANRYVRGKKWPQAIDLITHGIHTLMGVGQSSSVVDLTRYLLEVYEQGNVECTEENVGRLVKILVGLELEDPDLRDVCTGMNNWSVRHGRYTYGDPYLHSVIGKRLLEAGYLVEAERYFVLGNRDSLEEYVNWLWDWYQQLQQPAVVGEFLGRLVFGYLGVGNLKNAYDASGRFLARYIEHEAPKHERVEKGYAELYLFEEHPDLNFLQLLLIACQAGKPEFLTSLKSQYPQQAQKHEQSLVQLGKEFFNVAPKRQVPLLQDLMADFFDGA
;
A
#
# COMPACT_ATOMS: atom_id res chain seq x y z
N MET A 1 -27.52 -11.25 15.66
CA MET A 1 -27.24 -12.63 15.20
C MET A 1 -27.55 -13.57 16.34
N VAL A 2 -28.44 -14.55 16.15
CA VAL A 2 -28.67 -15.61 17.15
C VAL A 2 -27.44 -16.51 17.09
N ALA A 3 -26.71 -16.64 18.21
CA ALA A 3 -25.59 -17.56 18.30
C ALA A 3 -26.11 -18.98 18.03
N ASP A 4 -25.51 -19.69 17.06
CA ASP A 4 -25.85 -21.08 16.79
C ASP A 4 -25.41 -21.92 17.99
N GLU A 5 -26.38 -22.41 18.78
CA GLU A 5 -26.14 -23.18 20.02
C GLU A 5 -25.24 -24.42 19.80
N LYS A 6 -25.08 -24.87 18.55
CA LYS A 6 -24.24 -26.01 18.20
C LYS A 6 -22.79 -25.64 17.90
N LEU A 7 -22.47 -24.37 17.69
CA LEU A 7 -21.12 -23.92 17.34
C LEU A 7 -20.22 -23.76 18.57
N ALA A 8 -20.77 -23.20 19.66
CA ALA A 8 -20.01 -22.96 20.89
C ALA A 8 -19.38 -24.24 21.48
N PRO A 9 -20.09 -25.38 21.61
CA PRO A 9 -19.49 -26.61 22.13
C PRO A 9 -18.34 -27.15 21.27
N VAL A 10 -18.37 -26.91 19.95
CA VAL A 10 -17.29 -27.30 19.04
C VAL A 10 -16.05 -26.43 19.28
N MET A 11 -16.25 -25.13 19.44
CA MET A 11 -15.18 -24.18 19.74
C MET A 11 -14.54 -24.46 21.10
N ASP A 12 -15.34 -24.75 22.12
CA ASP A 12 -14.87 -25.08 23.47
C ASP A 12 -13.99 -26.34 23.45
N ARG A 13 -14.46 -27.42 22.81
CA ARG A 13 -13.70 -28.67 22.67
C ARG A 13 -12.39 -28.46 21.90
N PHE A 14 -12.41 -27.61 20.89
CA PHE A 14 -11.18 -27.25 20.17
C PHE A 14 -10.19 -26.51 21.09
N THR A 15 -10.68 -25.54 21.86
CA THR A 15 -9.85 -24.79 22.82
C THR A 15 -9.29 -25.70 23.93
N GLU A 16 -10.04 -26.69 24.40
CA GLU A 16 -9.56 -27.71 25.35
C GLU A 16 -8.39 -28.51 24.79
N LYS A 17 -8.52 -29.05 23.56
CA LYS A 17 -7.42 -29.77 22.91
C LYS A 17 -6.16 -28.93 22.73
N VAL A 18 -6.32 -27.65 22.39
CA VAL A 18 -5.18 -26.72 22.29
C VAL A 18 -4.52 -26.53 23.67
N LYS A 19 -5.30 -26.41 24.75
CA LYS A 19 -4.76 -26.31 26.11
C LYS A 19 -4.02 -27.59 26.55
N GLU A 20 -4.43 -28.74 26.06
CA GLU A 20 -3.78 -30.03 26.29
C GLU A 20 -2.50 -30.24 25.44
N GLY A 21 -2.19 -29.30 24.55
CA GLY A 21 -1.02 -29.38 23.66
C GLY A 21 -1.23 -30.23 22.41
N GLU A 22 -2.45 -30.69 22.15
CA GLU A 22 -2.81 -31.51 20.99
C GLU A 22 -2.99 -30.68 19.71
N TYR A 23 -2.05 -29.77 19.40
CA TYR A 23 -2.21 -28.74 18.37
C TYR A 23 -2.53 -29.31 16.98
N TYR A 24 -1.80 -30.34 16.55
CA TYR A 24 -2.02 -30.97 15.25
C TYR A 24 -3.41 -31.59 15.15
N GLU A 25 -3.84 -32.33 16.17
CA GLU A 25 -5.14 -32.99 16.18
C GLU A 25 -6.29 -31.97 16.28
N ALA A 26 -6.12 -30.94 17.10
CA ALA A 26 -7.06 -29.81 17.19
C ALA A 26 -7.24 -29.16 15.82
N HIS A 27 -6.13 -28.85 15.13
CA HIS A 27 -6.13 -28.26 13.80
C HIS A 27 -6.86 -29.15 12.77
N GLN A 28 -6.52 -30.44 12.67
CA GLN A 28 -7.16 -31.36 11.73
C GLN A 28 -8.66 -31.54 12.01
N THR A 29 -9.04 -31.59 13.28
CA THR A 29 -10.44 -31.67 13.70
C THR A 29 -11.21 -30.43 13.28
N LEU A 30 -10.63 -29.23 13.50
CA LEU A 30 -11.23 -27.96 13.10
C LEU A 30 -11.48 -27.90 11.60
N ARG A 31 -10.46 -28.23 10.78
CA ARG A 31 -10.61 -28.27 9.31
C ARG A 31 -11.70 -29.25 8.87
N THR A 32 -11.79 -30.41 9.51
CA THR A 32 -12.82 -31.41 9.20
C THR A 32 -14.23 -30.88 9.46
N VAL A 33 -14.44 -30.19 10.59
CA VAL A 33 -15.75 -29.61 10.93
C VAL A 33 -16.08 -28.41 10.06
N ALA A 34 -15.13 -27.50 9.84
CA ALA A 34 -15.27 -26.36 8.92
C ALA A 34 -15.66 -26.83 7.51
N ASN A 35 -15.02 -27.88 6.98
CA ASN A 35 -15.37 -28.46 5.68
C ASN A 35 -16.82 -28.99 5.62
N ARG A 36 -17.37 -29.50 6.72
CA ARG A 36 -18.79 -29.89 6.77
C ARG A 36 -19.71 -28.68 6.68
N TYR A 37 -19.38 -27.58 7.35
CA TYR A 37 -20.11 -26.33 7.23
C TYR A 37 -20.04 -25.76 5.81
N VAL A 38 -18.84 -25.75 5.19
CA VAL A 38 -18.63 -25.32 3.80
C VAL A 38 -19.46 -26.16 2.82
N ARG A 39 -19.42 -27.50 2.92
CA ARG A 39 -20.26 -28.39 2.08
C ARG A 39 -21.75 -28.14 2.27
N GLY A 40 -22.16 -27.79 3.48
CA GLY A 40 -23.53 -27.39 3.80
C GLY A 40 -23.87 -25.95 3.42
N LYS A 41 -22.95 -25.19 2.80
CA LYS A 41 -23.07 -23.75 2.49
C LYS A 41 -23.41 -22.89 3.71
N LYS A 42 -22.99 -23.34 4.90
CA LYS A 42 -23.12 -22.66 6.18
C LYS A 42 -21.93 -21.74 6.40
N TRP A 43 -21.82 -20.72 5.56
CA TRP A 43 -20.66 -19.82 5.52
C TRP A 43 -20.39 -19.11 6.84
N PRO A 44 -21.39 -18.49 7.52
CA PRO A 44 -21.14 -17.81 8.80
C PRO A 44 -20.53 -18.75 9.84
N GLN A 45 -21.05 -19.97 9.98
CA GLN A 45 -20.52 -20.96 10.92
C GLN A 45 -19.09 -21.41 10.59
N ALA A 46 -18.78 -21.59 9.30
CA ALA A 46 -17.43 -21.93 8.88
C ALA A 46 -16.45 -20.80 9.20
N ILE A 47 -16.83 -19.56 8.87
CA ILE A 47 -16.03 -18.35 9.11
C ILE A 47 -15.76 -18.19 10.60
N ASP A 48 -16.79 -18.24 11.43
CA ASP A 48 -16.66 -18.07 12.88
C ASP A 48 -15.77 -19.17 13.50
N LEU A 49 -15.96 -20.43 13.09
CA LEU A 49 -15.12 -21.55 13.55
C LEU A 49 -13.65 -21.38 13.17
N ILE A 50 -13.36 -21.05 11.91
CA ILE A 50 -11.99 -20.88 11.43
C ILE A 50 -11.32 -19.69 12.14
N THR A 51 -12.04 -18.59 12.30
CA THR A 51 -11.56 -17.38 12.99
C THR A 51 -11.21 -17.67 14.45
N HIS A 52 -12.09 -18.40 15.16
CA HIS A 52 -11.82 -18.86 16.52
C HIS A 52 -10.57 -19.74 16.58
N GLY A 53 -10.43 -20.65 15.61
CA GLY A 53 -9.25 -21.49 15.43
C GLY A 53 -7.96 -20.70 15.32
N ILE A 54 -7.95 -19.71 14.41
CA ILE A 54 -6.81 -18.81 14.17
C ILE A 54 -6.40 -18.11 15.47
N HIS A 55 -7.32 -17.42 16.14
CA HIS A 55 -6.99 -16.66 17.36
C HIS A 55 -6.52 -17.55 18.51
N THR A 56 -7.10 -18.75 18.66
CA THR A 56 -6.69 -19.69 19.70
C THR A 56 -5.28 -20.22 19.45
N LEU A 57 -4.95 -20.60 18.21
CA LEU A 57 -3.63 -21.11 17.84
C LEU A 57 -2.54 -20.03 17.87
N MET A 58 -2.93 -18.79 17.55
CA MET A 58 -2.08 -17.61 17.71
C MET A 58 -1.69 -17.39 19.17
N GLY A 59 -2.63 -17.58 20.11
CA GLY A 59 -2.37 -17.47 21.55
C GLY A 59 -1.37 -18.49 22.12
N VAL A 60 -1.03 -19.55 21.37
CA VAL A 60 -0.06 -20.59 21.77
C VAL A 60 1.14 -20.68 20.81
N GLY A 61 1.33 -19.68 19.93
CA GLY A 61 2.50 -19.60 19.03
C GLY A 61 2.56 -20.68 17.95
N GLN A 62 1.40 -21.16 17.48
CA GLN A 62 1.34 -22.16 16.39
C GLN A 62 1.24 -21.49 15.01
N SER A 63 2.28 -20.73 14.63
CA SER A 63 2.30 -19.84 13.45
C SER A 63 1.96 -20.52 12.14
N SER A 64 2.51 -21.72 11.89
CA SER A 64 2.23 -22.48 10.67
C SER A 64 0.75 -22.85 10.53
N SER A 65 0.09 -23.20 11.64
CA SER A 65 -1.35 -23.51 11.64
C SER A 65 -2.20 -22.24 11.53
N VAL A 66 -1.74 -21.12 12.11
CA VAL A 66 -2.39 -19.82 11.97
C VAL A 66 -2.40 -19.35 10.51
N VAL A 67 -1.27 -19.45 9.81
CA VAL A 67 -1.16 -19.08 8.39
C VAL A 67 -2.03 -19.99 7.52
N ASP A 68 -1.97 -21.32 7.72
CA ASP A 68 -2.81 -22.28 6.99
C ASP A 68 -4.31 -21.98 7.15
N LEU A 69 -4.77 -21.77 8.38
CA LEU A 69 -6.17 -21.43 8.63
C LEU A 69 -6.56 -20.06 8.09
N THR A 70 -5.63 -19.10 8.05
CA THR A 70 -5.87 -17.78 7.45
C THR A 70 -6.06 -17.90 5.94
N ARG A 71 -5.23 -18.69 5.25
CA ARG A 71 -5.42 -19.00 3.83
C ARG A 71 -6.75 -19.72 3.60
N TYR A 72 -7.08 -20.69 4.43
CA TYR A 72 -8.35 -21.40 4.35
C TYR A 72 -9.57 -20.49 4.59
N LEU A 73 -9.46 -19.51 5.50
CA LEU A 73 -10.50 -18.49 5.70
C LEU A 73 -10.73 -17.69 4.42
N LEU A 74 -9.67 -17.26 3.73
CA LEU A 74 -9.77 -16.53 2.47
C LEU A 74 -10.37 -17.38 1.35
N GLU A 75 -10.07 -18.69 1.30
CA GLU A 75 -10.73 -19.62 0.38
C GLU A 75 -12.23 -19.75 0.66
N VAL A 76 -12.62 -19.80 1.94
CA VAL A 76 -14.03 -19.83 2.35
C VAL A 76 -14.71 -18.50 2.01
N TYR A 77 -14.01 -17.37 2.14
CA TYR A 77 -14.52 -16.06 1.72
C TYR A 77 -14.81 -16.04 0.21
N GLU A 78 -13.87 -16.53 -0.61
CA GLU A 78 -14.04 -16.61 -2.06
C GLU A 78 -15.21 -17.54 -2.44
N GLN A 79 -15.26 -18.76 -1.90
CA GLN A 79 -16.31 -19.74 -2.21
C GLN A 79 -17.70 -19.27 -1.76
N GLY A 80 -17.76 -18.53 -0.64
CA GLY A 80 -18.99 -18.00 -0.06
C GLY A 80 -19.44 -16.68 -0.69
N ASN A 81 -18.66 -16.07 -1.59
CA ASN A 81 -18.83 -14.69 -2.06
C ASN A 81 -19.03 -13.71 -0.90
N VAL A 82 -18.14 -13.79 0.10
CA VAL A 82 -18.20 -12.97 1.30
C VAL A 82 -17.80 -11.53 0.95
N GLU A 83 -18.76 -10.62 1.05
CA GLU A 83 -18.57 -9.19 0.76
C GLU A 83 -17.50 -8.54 1.65
N CYS A 84 -16.74 -7.60 1.09
CA CYS A 84 -15.76 -6.79 1.79
C CYS A 84 -16.46 -5.69 2.62
N THR A 85 -17.08 -6.11 3.72
CA THR A 85 -17.70 -5.24 4.71
C THR A 85 -16.70 -4.84 5.81
N GLU A 86 -17.01 -3.79 6.56
CA GLU A 86 -16.20 -3.35 7.71
C GLU A 86 -16.00 -4.48 8.74
N GLU A 87 -17.02 -5.33 8.94
CA GLU A 87 -16.92 -6.48 9.85
C GLU A 87 -15.87 -7.49 9.36
N ASN A 88 -15.92 -7.87 8.09
CA ASN A 88 -15.02 -8.85 7.50
C ASN A 88 -13.59 -8.32 7.40
N VAL A 89 -13.43 -7.04 7.03
CA VAL A 89 -12.13 -6.36 7.08
C VAL A 89 -11.59 -6.34 8.50
N GLY A 90 -12.42 -5.95 9.49
CA GLY A 90 -12.02 -5.92 10.90
C GLY A 90 -11.56 -7.29 11.42
N ARG A 91 -12.16 -8.37 10.94
CA ARG A 91 -11.74 -9.75 11.24
C ARG A 91 -10.35 -10.06 10.67
N LEU A 92 -10.11 -9.75 9.38
CA LEU A 92 -8.80 -9.96 8.76
C LEU A 92 -7.72 -9.08 9.38
N VAL A 93 -8.03 -7.84 9.73
CA VAL A 93 -7.11 -6.92 10.42
C VAL A 93 -6.65 -7.50 11.76
N LYS A 94 -7.57 -8.04 12.58
CA LYS A 94 -7.20 -8.68 13.85
C LYS A 94 -6.28 -9.87 13.66
N ILE A 95 -6.50 -10.67 12.61
CA ILE A 95 -5.64 -11.80 12.27
C ILE A 95 -4.26 -11.29 11.85
N LEU A 96 -4.21 -10.34 10.92
CA LEU A 96 -2.99 -9.78 10.35
C LEU A 96 -2.07 -9.15 11.41
N VAL A 97 -2.63 -8.43 12.38
CA VAL A 97 -1.87 -7.83 13.50
C VAL A 97 -1.19 -8.89 14.37
N GLY A 98 -1.77 -10.08 14.49
CA GLY A 98 -1.22 -11.15 15.32
C GLY A 98 -0.36 -12.18 14.58
N LEU A 99 -0.17 -12.05 13.26
CA LEU A 99 0.82 -12.87 12.53
C LEU A 99 2.24 -12.51 12.95
N GLU A 100 3.17 -13.47 12.92
CA GLU A 100 4.59 -13.19 13.15
C GLU A 100 5.19 -12.40 11.98
N LEU A 101 6.10 -11.47 12.28
CA LEU A 101 6.71 -10.59 11.26
C LEU A 101 7.71 -11.35 10.38
N GLU A 102 8.38 -12.34 10.96
CA GLU A 102 9.41 -13.15 10.31
C GLU A 102 8.83 -14.35 9.55
N ASP A 103 7.49 -14.51 9.55
CA ASP A 103 6.85 -15.60 8.85
C ASP A 103 7.07 -15.45 7.32
N PRO A 104 7.64 -16.46 6.64
CA PRO A 104 7.96 -16.37 5.22
C PRO A 104 6.71 -16.16 4.34
N ASP A 105 5.53 -16.52 4.85
CA ASP A 105 4.25 -16.44 4.16
C ASP A 105 3.52 -15.09 4.36
N LEU A 106 4.06 -14.17 5.18
CA LEU A 106 3.40 -12.90 5.51
C LEU A 106 2.97 -12.11 4.26
N ARG A 107 3.86 -12.01 3.26
CA ARG A 107 3.57 -11.30 2.00
C ARG A 107 2.46 -11.95 1.19
N ASP A 108 2.44 -13.28 1.16
CA ASP A 108 1.42 -14.05 0.44
C ASP A 108 0.05 -13.93 1.12
N VAL A 109 0.02 -13.95 2.46
CA VAL A 109 -1.20 -13.71 3.23
C VAL A 109 -1.72 -12.30 2.98
N CYS A 110 -0.87 -11.27 3.05
CA CYS A 110 -1.25 -9.89 2.75
C CYS A 110 -1.81 -9.75 1.33
N THR A 111 -1.17 -10.40 0.35
CA THR A 111 -1.63 -10.43 -1.05
C THR A 111 -2.98 -11.12 -1.19
N GLY A 112 -3.19 -12.23 -0.48
CA GLY A 112 -4.47 -12.94 -0.43
C GLY A 112 -5.60 -12.08 0.15
N MET A 113 -5.35 -11.42 1.27
CA MET A 113 -6.30 -10.50 1.90
C MET A 113 -6.64 -9.33 0.96
N ASN A 114 -5.63 -8.73 0.32
CA ASN A 114 -5.86 -7.65 -0.63
C ASN A 114 -6.68 -8.11 -1.84
N ASN A 115 -6.32 -9.23 -2.45
CA ASN A 115 -7.03 -9.80 -3.60
C ASN A 115 -8.50 -10.07 -3.30
N TRP A 116 -8.82 -10.58 -2.12
CA TRP A 116 -10.20 -10.72 -1.67
C TRP A 116 -10.90 -9.35 -1.62
N SER A 117 -10.28 -8.33 -1.03
CA SER A 117 -10.88 -7.00 -0.91
C SER A 117 -11.11 -6.31 -2.27
N VAL A 118 -10.25 -6.57 -3.26
CA VAL A 118 -10.42 -6.11 -4.65
C VAL A 118 -11.64 -6.77 -5.30
N ARG A 119 -11.78 -8.09 -5.16
CA ARG A 119 -12.85 -8.86 -5.83
C ARG A 119 -14.22 -8.66 -5.22
N HIS A 120 -14.28 -8.52 -3.89
CA HIS A 120 -15.52 -8.50 -3.12
C HIS A 120 -15.81 -7.13 -2.49
N GLY A 121 -15.02 -6.12 -2.84
CA GLY A 121 -15.17 -4.75 -2.34
C GLY A 121 -15.48 -3.73 -3.43
N ARG A 122 -15.63 -2.48 -3.00
CA ARG A 122 -15.97 -1.34 -3.89
C ARG A 122 -14.75 -0.63 -4.47
N TYR A 123 -13.56 -0.93 -3.98
CA TYR A 123 -12.34 -0.21 -4.31
C TYR A 123 -11.52 -0.99 -5.33
N THR A 124 -11.20 -0.35 -6.45
CA THR A 124 -10.47 -0.95 -7.58
C THR A 124 -9.16 -1.63 -7.19
N TYR A 125 -8.47 -1.10 -6.18
CA TYR A 125 -7.14 -1.58 -5.77
C TYR A 125 -7.12 -2.28 -4.41
N GLY A 126 -8.28 -2.43 -3.75
CA GLY A 126 -8.40 -3.02 -2.43
C GLY A 126 -8.89 -2.03 -1.37
N ASP A 127 -9.29 -2.57 -0.22
CA ASP A 127 -9.85 -1.76 0.87
C ASP A 127 -8.78 -0.84 1.53
N PRO A 128 -9.02 0.48 1.61
CA PRO A 128 -8.04 1.42 2.17
C PRO A 128 -7.70 1.18 3.64
N TYR A 129 -8.64 0.69 4.45
CA TYR A 129 -8.36 0.42 5.87
C TYR A 129 -7.46 -0.82 6.00
N LEU A 130 -7.76 -1.89 5.25
CA LEU A 130 -6.92 -3.07 5.15
C LEU A 130 -5.52 -2.73 4.63
N HIS A 131 -5.40 -1.90 3.59
CA HIS A 131 -4.12 -1.40 3.10
C HIS A 131 -3.30 -0.69 4.17
N SER A 132 -3.95 0.08 5.04
CA SER A 132 -3.26 0.81 6.11
C SER A 132 -2.57 -0.13 7.09
N VAL A 133 -3.26 -1.21 7.46
CA VAL A 133 -2.70 -2.24 8.34
C VAL A 133 -1.66 -3.09 7.61
N ILE A 134 -1.91 -3.49 6.36
CA ILE A 134 -0.92 -4.24 5.56
C ILE A 134 0.37 -3.45 5.39
N GLY A 135 0.29 -2.16 5.02
CA GLY A 135 1.46 -1.30 4.84
C GLY A 135 2.31 -1.24 6.09
N LYS A 136 1.68 -1.06 7.26
CA LYS A 136 2.34 -1.05 8.56
C LYS A 136 3.05 -2.37 8.87
N ARG A 137 2.36 -3.51 8.71
CA ARG A 137 2.94 -4.84 9.00
C ARG A 137 4.11 -5.16 8.07
N LEU A 138 4.00 -4.82 6.79
CA LEU A 138 5.07 -5.02 5.83
C LEU A 138 6.27 -4.11 6.12
N LEU A 139 6.03 -2.88 6.55
CA LEU A 139 7.09 -1.97 6.98
C LEU A 139 7.85 -2.54 8.20
N GLU A 140 7.11 -2.98 9.22
CA GLU A 140 7.67 -3.61 10.42
C GLU A 140 8.50 -4.88 10.09
N ALA A 141 8.09 -5.64 9.07
CA ALA A 141 8.80 -6.82 8.58
C ALA A 141 9.97 -6.49 7.62
N GLY A 142 10.21 -5.22 7.28
CA GLY A 142 11.28 -4.80 6.37
C GLY A 142 10.97 -4.92 4.88
N TYR A 143 9.73 -5.19 4.49
CA TYR A 143 9.27 -5.22 3.09
C TYR A 143 8.92 -3.80 2.61
N LEU A 144 9.96 -2.96 2.47
CA LEU A 144 9.82 -1.51 2.28
C LEU A 144 9.06 -1.11 1.01
N VAL A 145 9.35 -1.78 -0.11
CA VAL A 145 8.75 -1.45 -1.42
C VAL A 145 7.26 -1.80 -1.43
N GLU A 146 6.92 -2.96 -0.88
CA GLU A 146 5.54 -3.39 -0.75
C GLU A 146 4.77 -2.50 0.23
N ALA A 147 5.37 -2.14 1.37
CA ALA A 147 4.76 -1.25 2.37
C ALA A 147 4.38 0.11 1.76
N GLU A 148 5.30 0.72 1.02
CA GLU A 148 5.08 1.99 0.32
C GLU A 148 3.85 1.94 -0.60
N ARG A 149 3.72 0.86 -1.40
CA ARG A 149 2.57 0.67 -2.29
C ARG A 149 1.25 0.64 -1.52
N TYR A 150 1.20 -0.05 -0.39
CA TYR A 150 0.00 -0.13 0.43
C TYR A 150 -0.31 1.19 1.14
N PHE A 151 0.70 1.95 1.57
CA PHE A 151 0.47 3.27 2.15
C PHE A 151 -0.12 4.27 1.15
N VAL A 152 0.39 4.29 -0.08
CA VAL A 152 -0.13 5.18 -1.15
C VAL A 152 -1.61 4.92 -1.43
N LEU A 153 -2.07 3.67 -1.30
CA LEU A 153 -3.43 3.23 -1.56
C LEU A 153 -4.31 3.14 -0.29
N GLY A 154 -3.79 3.53 0.87
CA GLY A 154 -4.48 3.41 2.14
C GLY A 154 -5.35 4.62 2.52
N ASN A 155 -5.63 4.75 3.81
CA ASN A 155 -6.46 5.82 4.36
C ASN A 155 -5.61 7.02 4.82
N ARG A 156 -6.18 7.90 5.67
CA ARG A 156 -5.45 9.04 6.24
C ARG A 156 -4.31 8.62 7.18
N ASP A 157 -4.49 7.55 7.94
CA ASP A 157 -3.47 7.01 8.85
C ASP A 157 -2.28 6.49 8.05
N SER A 158 -2.52 5.84 6.89
CA SER A 158 -1.45 5.47 5.96
C SER A 158 -0.61 6.65 5.49
N LEU A 159 -1.24 7.78 5.20
CA LEU A 159 -0.51 8.98 4.77
C LEU A 159 0.41 9.47 5.88
N GLU A 160 -0.10 9.52 7.11
CA GLU A 160 0.68 9.95 8.26
C GLU A 160 1.85 9.01 8.54
N GLU A 161 1.61 7.70 8.57
CA GLU A 161 2.65 6.70 8.77
C GLU A 161 3.69 6.72 7.64
N TYR A 162 3.27 6.94 6.39
CA TYR A 162 4.18 7.02 5.25
C TYR A 162 5.09 8.25 5.33
N VAL A 163 4.53 9.42 5.65
CA VAL A 163 5.32 10.65 5.85
C VAL A 163 6.28 10.49 7.04
N ASN A 164 5.82 9.88 8.15
CA ASN A 164 6.66 9.59 9.31
C ASN A 164 7.84 8.70 8.94
N TRP A 165 7.56 7.56 8.31
CA TRP A 165 8.59 6.62 7.92
C TRP A 165 9.62 7.24 6.97
N LEU A 166 9.19 7.99 5.95
CA LEU A 166 10.13 8.65 5.03
C LEU A 166 10.96 9.72 5.70
N TRP A 167 10.37 10.46 6.65
CA TRP A 167 11.10 11.45 7.44
C TRP A 167 12.18 10.79 8.29
N ASP A 168 11.82 9.73 9.02
CA ASP A 168 12.75 9.00 9.88
C ASP A 168 13.87 8.36 9.06
N TRP A 169 13.55 7.78 7.91
CA TRP A 169 14.54 7.22 7.01
C TRP A 169 15.49 8.30 6.44
N TYR A 170 14.97 9.46 6.04
CA TYR A 170 15.80 10.60 5.62
C TYR A 170 16.78 11.02 6.73
N GLN A 171 16.30 11.20 7.96
CA GLN A 171 17.13 11.61 9.10
C GLN A 171 18.24 10.59 9.41
N GLN A 172 17.94 9.29 9.27
CA GLN A 172 18.93 8.22 9.48
C GLN A 172 20.07 8.23 8.46
N LEU A 173 19.82 8.69 7.22
CA LEU A 173 20.87 8.73 6.19
C LEU A 173 21.91 9.83 6.43
N GLN A 174 21.57 10.87 7.19
CA GLN A 174 22.44 12.03 7.48
C GLN A 174 23.06 12.66 6.22
N GLN A 175 22.29 12.66 5.12
CA GLN A 175 22.71 13.17 3.81
C GLN A 175 21.71 14.23 3.32
N PRO A 176 21.95 15.53 3.57
CA PRO A 176 21.01 16.59 3.20
C PRO A 176 20.69 16.64 1.70
N ALA A 177 21.63 16.22 0.84
CA ALA A 177 21.47 16.24 -0.61
C ALA A 177 20.36 15.31 -1.12
N VAL A 178 19.98 14.25 -0.39
CA VAL A 178 18.99 13.27 -0.84
C VAL A 178 17.55 13.62 -0.47
N VAL A 179 17.31 14.75 0.22
CA VAL A 179 15.95 15.17 0.65
C VAL A 179 14.93 15.18 -0.49
N GLY A 180 15.36 15.55 -1.70
CA GLY A 180 14.51 15.55 -2.89
C GLY A 180 14.04 14.16 -3.31
N GLU A 181 14.81 13.11 -3.01
CA GLU A 181 14.43 11.73 -3.32
C GLU A 181 13.26 11.27 -2.43
N PHE A 182 13.26 11.65 -1.15
CA PHE A 182 12.19 11.34 -0.19
C PHE A 182 10.91 12.12 -0.49
N LEU A 183 11.01 13.42 -0.76
CA LEU A 183 9.84 14.18 -1.21
C LEU A 183 9.30 13.63 -2.54
N GLY A 184 10.20 13.22 -3.44
CA GLY A 184 9.84 12.60 -4.72
C GLY A 184 9.00 11.34 -4.54
N ARG A 185 9.32 10.47 -3.57
CA ARG A 185 8.53 9.27 -3.24
C ARG A 185 7.07 9.61 -2.87
N LEU A 186 6.86 10.66 -2.07
CA LEU A 186 5.51 11.13 -1.72
C LEU A 186 4.77 11.70 -2.93
N VAL A 187 5.41 12.62 -3.65
CA VAL A 187 4.80 13.34 -4.78
C VAL A 187 4.46 12.39 -5.92
N PHE A 188 5.42 11.60 -6.39
CA PHE A 188 5.19 10.65 -7.48
C PHE A 188 4.31 9.47 -7.06
N GLY A 189 4.41 9.01 -5.81
CA GLY A 189 3.56 7.94 -5.29
C GLY A 189 2.08 8.31 -5.38
N TYR A 190 1.71 9.46 -4.81
CA TYR A 190 0.30 9.89 -4.82
C TYR A 190 -0.18 10.41 -6.17
N LEU A 191 0.65 11.15 -6.93
CA LEU A 191 0.28 11.56 -8.29
C LEU A 191 0.11 10.34 -9.21
N GLY A 192 0.92 9.29 -9.05
CA GLY A 192 0.85 8.07 -9.85
C GLY A 192 -0.48 7.32 -9.74
N VAL A 193 -1.24 7.54 -8.66
CA VAL A 193 -2.59 7.01 -8.45
C VAL A 193 -3.68 8.09 -8.56
N GLY A 194 -3.37 9.25 -9.13
CA GLY A 194 -4.31 10.35 -9.34
C GLY A 194 -4.71 11.11 -8.07
N ASN A 195 -4.08 10.84 -6.92
CA ASN A 195 -4.48 11.39 -5.63
C ASN A 195 -3.77 12.70 -5.31
N LEU A 196 -4.14 13.76 -6.04
CA LEU A 196 -3.56 15.09 -5.90
C LEU A 196 -3.69 15.65 -4.48
N LYS A 197 -4.80 15.36 -3.79
CA LYS A 197 -5.04 15.81 -2.41
C LYS A 197 -3.97 15.28 -1.45
N ASN A 198 -3.73 13.96 -1.49
CA ASN A 198 -2.73 13.35 -0.62
C ASN A 198 -1.30 13.74 -1.03
N ALA A 199 -1.05 13.96 -2.32
CA ALA A 199 0.23 14.47 -2.80
C ALA A 199 0.57 15.84 -2.17
N TYR A 200 -0.40 16.75 -2.11
CA TYR A 200 -0.25 18.04 -1.44
C TYR A 200 -0.09 17.91 0.09
N ASP A 201 -0.96 17.14 0.76
CA ASP A 201 -0.92 16.97 2.22
C ASP A 201 0.42 16.35 2.66
N ALA A 202 0.84 15.26 2.02
CA ALA A 202 2.10 14.59 2.34
C ALA A 202 3.32 15.49 2.06
N SER A 203 3.35 16.18 0.92
CA SER A 203 4.41 17.13 0.57
C SER A 203 4.50 18.27 1.60
N GLY A 204 3.37 18.87 1.96
CA GLY A 204 3.33 19.96 2.94
C GLY A 204 3.82 19.53 4.32
N ARG A 205 3.40 18.35 4.81
CA ARG A 205 3.88 17.79 6.09
C ARG A 205 5.38 17.52 6.08
N PHE A 206 5.88 16.92 5.01
CA PHE A 206 7.30 16.59 4.89
C PHE A 206 8.15 17.86 4.84
N LEU A 207 7.75 18.85 4.03
CA LEU A 207 8.45 20.14 3.92
C LEU A 207 8.40 20.94 5.23
N ALA A 208 7.28 20.92 5.96
CA ALA A 208 7.19 21.58 7.26
C ALA A 208 8.23 21.02 8.24
N ARG A 209 8.38 19.69 8.31
CA ARG A 209 9.41 19.04 9.15
C ARG A 209 10.82 19.39 8.69
N TYR A 210 11.06 19.37 7.38
CA TYR A 210 12.35 19.72 6.81
C TYR A 210 12.75 21.16 7.15
N ILE A 211 11.82 22.11 7.03
CA ILE A 211 12.06 23.51 7.39
C ILE A 211 12.33 23.67 8.89
N GLU A 212 11.56 22.99 9.73
CA GLU A 212 11.70 23.05 11.19
C GLU A 212 13.03 22.46 11.68
N HIS A 213 13.43 21.30 11.15
CA HIS A 213 14.62 20.59 11.62
C HIS A 213 15.93 21.07 10.99
N GLU A 214 15.95 21.32 9.68
CA GLU A 214 17.19 21.60 8.94
C GLU A 214 17.43 23.11 8.76
N ALA A 215 16.40 23.94 9.01
CA ALA A 215 16.43 25.39 8.84
C ALA A 215 17.10 25.87 7.52
N PRO A 216 16.74 25.27 6.36
CA PRO A 216 17.33 25.64 5.08
C PRO A 216 16.96 27.09 4.73
N LYS A 217 17.81 27.76 3.94
CA LYS A 217 17.45 29.05 3.36
C LYS A 217 16.31 28.86 2.36
N HIS A 218 15.20 29.56 2.60
CA HIS A 218 14.03 29.47 1.76
C HIS A 218 13.23 30.78 1.73
N GLU A 219 12.50 30.99 0.64
CA GLU A 219 11.49 32.03 0.48
C GLU A 219 10.11 31.37 0.37
N ARG A 220 9.15 31.84 1.18
CA ARG A 220 7.75 31.41 1.06
C ARG A 220 7.05 32.28 0.02
N VAL A 221 6.51 31.66 -1.02
CA VAL A 221 5.79 32.33 -2.10
C VAL A 221 4.32 31.92 -2.07
N GLU A 222 3.44 32.91 -1.91
CA GLU A 222 1.99 32.72 -1.91
C GLU A 222 1.37 33.50 -3.07
N LYS A 223 0.72 32.79 -4.01
CA LYS A 223 0.04 33.38 -5.16
C LYS A 223 -1.29 32.69 -5.42
N GLY A 224 -2.38 33.37 -5.06
CA GLY A 224 -3.73 32.88 -5.30
C GLY A 224 -4.01 31.59 -4.54
N TYR A 225 -4.15 30.47 -5.25
CA TYR A 225 -4.44 29.14 -4.68
C TYR A 225 -3.19 28.28 -4.47
N ALA A 226 -1.99 28.81 -4.72
CA ALA A 226 -0.73 28.08 -4.61
C ALA A 226 0.16 28.72 -3.54
N GLU A 227 0.64 27.88 -2.63
CA GLU A 227 1.67 28.19 -1.64
C GLU A 227 2.84 27.22 -1.86
N LEU A 228 4.06 27.74 -1.93
CA LEU A 228 5.26 26.93 -2.06
C LEU A 228 6.47 27.59 -1.37
N TYR A 229 7.44 26.75 -1.03
CA TYR A 229 8.72 27.15 -0.47
C TYR A 229 9.80 27.04 -1.54
N LEU A 230 10.43 28.15 -1.90
CA LEU A 230 11.58 28.17 -2.80
C LEU A 230 12.87 28.03 -2.00
N PHE A 231 13.59 26.93 -2.21
CA PHE A 231 14.86 26.65 -1.57
C PHE A 231 16.02 27.04 -2.49
N GLU A 232 17.01 27.79 -1.98
CA GLU A 232 18.16 28.25 -2.77
C GLU A 232 19.04 27.09 -3.25
N GLU A 233 19.27 26.10 -2.38
CA GLU A 233 20.23 25.01 -2.59
C GLU A 233 19.56 23.68 -2.96
N HIS A 234 18.23 23.64 -3.08
CA HIS A 234 17.46 22.41 -3.31
C HIS A 234 16.51 22.51 -4.52
N PRO A 235 17.05 22.50 -5.77
CA PRO A 235 16.25 22.59 -6.98
C PRO A 235 15.25 21.42 -7.13
N ASP A 236 15.56 20.23 -6.59
CA ASP A 236 14.67 19.08 -6.58
C ASP A 236 13.37 19.38 -5.81
N LEU A 237 13.45 20.04 -4.64
CA LEU A 237 12.26 20.40 -3.84
C LEU A 237 11.40 21.45 -4.56
N ASN A 238 12.03 22.40 -5.24
CA ASN A 238 11.33 23.42 -6.03
C ASN A 238 10.60 22.78 -7.21
N PHE A 239 11.29 21.89 -7.93
CA PHE A 239 10.73 21.16 -9.06
C PHE A 239 9.49 20.33 -8.65
N LEU A 240 9.57 19.59 -7.54
CA LEU A 240 8.49 18.73 -7.07
C LEU A 240 7.25 19.52 -6.62
N GLN A 241 7.42 20.65 -5.94
CA GLN A 241 6.31 21.53 -5.59
C GLN A 241 5.64 22.15 -6.82
N LEU A 242 6.44 22.63 -7.78
CA LEU A 242 5.92 23.19 -9.03
C LEU A 242 5.25 22.11 -9.90
N LEU A 243 5.69 20.86 -9.83
CA LEU A 243 5.03 19.73 -10.50
C LEU A 243 3.62 19.51 -9.96
N LEU A 244 3.41 19.58 -8.64
CA LEU A 244 2.07 19.50 -8.04
C LEU A 244 1.15 20.60 -8.58
N ILE A 245 1.66 21.84 -8.66
CA ILE A 245 0.92 22.99 -9.19
C ILE A 245 0.59 22.79 -10.67
N ALA A 246 1.54 22.30 -11.46
CA ALA A 246 1.33 22.00 -12.87
C ALA A 246 0.24 20.92 -13.05
N CYS A 247 0.31 19.83 -12.27
CA CYS A 247 -0.69 18.75 -12.29
C CYS A 247 -2.08 19.25 -11.88
N GLN A 248 -2.18 20.11 -10.86
CA GLN A 248 -3.45 20.71 -10.45
C GLN A 248 -4.06 21.59 -11.55
N ALA A 249 -3.22 22.33 -12.27
CA ALA A 249 -3.68 23.19 -13.34
C ALA A 249 -4.08 22.44 -14.62
N GLY A 250 -3.52 21.24 -14.85
CA GLY A 250 -3.86 20.37 -15.98
C GLY A 250 -3.49 20.93 -17.36
N LYS A 251 -2.68 22.00 -17.44
CA LYS A 251 -2.27 22.62 -18.71
C LYS A 251 -0.90 22.10 -19.16
N PRO A 252 -0.78 21.49 -20.35
CA PRO A 252 0.50 20.95 -20.85
C PRO A 252 1.62 21.98 -20.96
N GLU A 253 1.29 23.26 -21.17
CA GLU A 253 2.27 24.35 -21.23
C GLU A 253 3.08 24.47 -19.92
N PHE A 254 2.45 24.23 -18.77
CA PHE A 254 3.12 24.31 -17.47
C PHE A 254 4.11 23.18 -17.26
N LEU A 255 3.77 21.95 -17.68
CA LEU A 255 4.71 20.85 -17.64
C LEU A 255 5.89 21.08 -18.60
N THR A 256 5.62 21.62 -19.80
CA THR A 256 6.66 21.97 -20.78
C THR A 256 7.59 23.04 -20.23
N SER A 257 7.05 24.10 -19.65
CA SER A 257 7.82 25.19 -19.05
C SER A 257 8.65 24.69 -17.87
N LEU A 258 8.07 23.87 -16.99
CA LEU A 258 8.76 23.27 -15.84
C LEU A 258 9.95 22.42 -16.29
N LYS A 259 9.77 21.56 -17.31
CA LYS A 259 10.86 20.74 -17.86
C LYS A 259 11.97 21.58 -18.48
N SER A 260 11.62 22.71 -19.10
CA SER A 260 12.62 23.64 -19.68
C SER A 260 13.41 24.38 -18.60
N GLN A 261 12.80 24.70 -17.46
CA GLN A 261 13.46 25.41 -16.35
C GLN A 261 14.31 24.47 -15.48
N TYR A 262 13.90 23.20 -15.36
CA TYR A 262 14.57 22.19 -14.54
C TYR A 262 14.97 20.96 -15.38
N PRO A 263 15.86 21.09 -16.36
CA PRO A 263 16.18 20.00 -17.30
C PRO A 263 16.80 18.78 -16.60
N GLN A 264 17.62 18.99 -15.56
CA GLN A 264 18.26 17.89 -14.82
C GLN A 264 17.22 17.07 -14.04
N GLN A 265 16.31 17.73 -13.32
CA GLN A 265 15.22 17.08 -12.58
C GLN A 265 14.24 16.39 -13.54
N ALA A 266 13.94 17.04 -14.67
CA ALA A 266 13.09 16.46 -15.71
C ALA A 266 13.68 15.18 -16.29
N GLN A 267 14.99 15.14 -16.51
CA GLN A 267 15.70 13.94 -16.97
C GLN A 267 15.69 12.85 -15.89
N LYS A 268 15.99 13.21 -14.63
CA LYS A 268 15.97 12.27 -13.47
C LYS A 268 14.63 11.56 -13.32
N HIS A 269 13.52 12.23 -13.63
CA HIS A 269 12.16 11.72 -13.46
C HIS A 269 11.41 11.46 -14.78
N GLU A 270 12.13 11.25 -15.88
CA GLU A 270 11.52 11.19 -17.22
C GLU A 270 10.36 10.19 -17.31
N GLN A 271 10.56 8.97 -16.81
CA GLN A 271 9.55 7.90 -16.87
C GLN A 271 8.28 8.28 -16.10
N SER A 272 8.44 8.78 -14.87
CA SER A 272 7.32 9.25 -14.04
C SER A 272 6.58 10.41 -14.70
N LEU A 273 7.31 11.37 -15.31
CA LEU A 273 6.71 12.50 -16.00
C LEU A 273 5.97 12.11 -17.28
N VAL A 274 6.38 11.03 -17.96
CA VAL A 274 5.62 10.49 -19.11
C VAL A 274 4.30 9.89 -18.64
N GLN A 275 4.29 9.16 -17.52
CA GLN A 275 3.05 8.63 -16.94
C GLN A 275 2.10 9.77 -16.52
N LEU A 276 2.61 10.75 -15.79
CA LEU A 276 1.81 11.91 -15.36
C LEU A 276 1.31 12.76 -16.54
N GLY A 277 2.07 12.83 -17.63
CA GLY A 277 1.68 13.49 -18.88
C GLY A 277 0.36 12.96 -19.44
N LYS A 278 0.14 11.64 -19.36
CA LYS A 278 -1.12 11.02 -19.78
C LYS A 278 -2.24 11.32 -18.81
N GLU A 279 -1.98 11.13 -17.51
CA GLU A 279 -2.98 11.18 -16.45
C GLU A 279 -3.55 12.58 -16.22
N PHE A 280 -2.68 13.61 -16.15
CA PHE A 280 -3.08 14.97 -15.75
C PHE A 280 -3.17 15.95 -16.92
N PHE A 281 -2.55 15.66 -18.05
CA PHE A 281 -2.39 16.63 -19.15
C PHE A 281 -2.95 16.13 -20.49
N ASN A 282 -3.48 14.90 -20.55
CA ASN A 282 -3.94 14.25 -21.79
C ASN A 282 -2.90 14.26 -22.92
N VAL A 283 -1.60 14.23 -22.56
CA VAL A 283 -0.50 14.21 -23.53
C VAL A 283 -0.21 12.76 -23.91
N ALA A 284 -0.33 12.45 -25.20
CA ALA A 284 0.05 11.13 -25.71
C ALA A 284 1.57 10.89 -25.47
N PRO A 285 1.97 9.68 -25.04
CA PRO A 285 3.39 9.38 -24.91
C PRO A 285 4.04 9.48 -26.30
N LYS A 286 5.18 10.18 -26.40
CA LYS A 286 6.01 10.05 -27.59
C LYS A 286 6.42 8.57 -27.68
N ARG A 287 6.12 7.91 -28.80
CA ARG A 287 6.61 6.55 -29.07
C ARG A 287 8.12 6.56 -28.86
N GLN A 288 8.62 5.80 -27.90
CA GLN A 288 10.02 5.43 -27.89
C GLN A 288 10.22 4.57 -29.12
N VAL A 289 10.88 5.13 -30.15
CA VAL A 289 11.32 4.34 -31.28
C VAL A 289 12.40 3.39 -30.72
N PRO A 290 12.24 2.07 -30.84
CA PRO A 290 13.29 1.15 -30.42
C PRO A 290 14.56 1.51 -31.18
N LEU A 291 15.69 1.71 -30.48
CA LEU A 291 16.98 2.05 -31.10
C LEU A 291 17.38 1.15 -32.28
N LEU A 292 16.90 -0.10 -32.31
CA LEU A 292 17.08 -1.03 -33.42
C LEU A 292 16.34 -0.62 -34.70
N GLN A 293 15.18 0.04 -34.61
CA GLN A 293 14.44 0.55 -35.77
C GLN A 293 15.12 1.77 -36.39
N ASP A 294 15.68 2.68 -35.59
CA ASP A 294 16.45 3.82 -36.10
C ASP A 294 17.78 3.38 -36.72
N LEU A 295 18.48 2.41 -36.10
CA LEU A 295 19.71 1.83 -36.69
C LEU A 295 19.45 1.05 -37.98
N MET A 296 18.28 0.41 -38.11
CA MET A 296 17.88 -0.24 -39.36
C MET A 296 17.46 0.80 -40.41
N ALA A 297 16.76 1.87 -40.04
CA ALA A 297 16.37 2.93 -40.96
C ALA A 297 17.60 3.62 -41.56
N ASP A 298 18.59 4.01 -40.75
CA ASP A 298 19.84 4.62 -41.22
C ASP A 298 20.69 3.67 -42.08
N PHE A 299 20.57 2.35 -41.89
CA PHE A 299 21.28 1.35 -42.68
C PHE A 299 20.61 1.05 -44.03
N PHE A 300 19.29 1.24 -44.13
CA PHE A 300 18.53 0.95 -45.35
C PHE A 300 18.24 2.19 -46.22
N ASP A 301 18.31 3.41 -45.68
CA ASP A 301 18.19 4.67 -46.44
C ASP A 301 19.54 5.19 -46.99
N GLY A 302 20.63 4.46 -46.75
CA GLY A 302 21.99 4.77 -47.21
C GLY A 302 22.48 3.97 -48.43
N ALA A 303 21.58 3.50 -49.30
CA ALA A 303 21.91 2.77 -50.54
C ALA A 303 21.24 3.37 -51.79
#